data_AF-A0A5J4RUC5-F1
#
_entry.id   AF-A0A5J4RUC5-F1
#
_cell.length_a   1.000
_cell.length_b   1.000
_cell.length_c   1.000
_cell.angle_alpha   90.00
_cell.angle_beta   90.00
_cell.angle_gamma   90.00
#
_symmetry.space_group_name_H-M   'P 1'
#
loop_
_entity.id
_entity.type
_entity.pdbx_description
1 polymer ?
#
loop_
_entity_poly.entity_id
_entity_poly.type
_entity_poly.pdbx_seq_one_letter_code
_entity_poly.pdbx_strand_id
1 'polypeptide(L)'
;MKEIFEYLKSSCDEMKSVLRVSQQELYFRFDNFGISIIFTDFLDENFDESFINISDVDFSVFDSKIIKKIILQEESLLHYDETTKREFLDNYVPHSQSMFNVINSIRTQYPDAIYSYLVQPFCIDDSFSMCDDIWVYGFQIEIDENYWADKRFFDFIINTLDKVQPHLSIPNFYDTEKELKDSFDVKVLNSNTKIRRLGYLKILLKMIKEQAKVPVSKINTKFEKYCQEYNSYLQSYKNKKGNVIITKTGNSANPYIELAVSLGLIHKSAGVFEIGKIGKVYNILKKRIDNIDTSPFVLSKFDTTFFLELLLKEDYWFLYAILEQTAINPTIAYKHLKKEFKNILLKQIAQFIDEAQENNGQKVLPLKMIERRINDWKKPEVYMEHVLMPRLNWLYDMELIDLKNDLSFCLTSAGKKLIYNLATWNDIALHRLVSPVSYIDSYFMKMINFVFDFQKVRCTQEMDKVFEQCIEDSFLLFRTLAPNRVTFSLCSNYTKQIMFWNNKGIVDTENIKKVFEKEQILGYIYKYQEHYKDGYIQKHK
;
A
#
# COMPACT_ATOMS: atom_id res chain seq x y z
N MET A 1 16.30 24.60 27.16
CA MET A 1 14.84 24.32 27.18
C MET A 1 14.00 25.55 27.44
N LYS A 2 14.19 26.33 28.51
CA LYS A 2 13.40 27.55 28.72
C LYS A 2 13.33 28.47 27.50
N GLU A 3 14.46 28.71 26.83
CA GLU A 3 14.48 29.48 25.56
C GLU A 3 13.58 28.88 24.47
N ILE A 4 13.51 27.55 24.37
CA ILE A 4 12.65 26.86 23.41
C ILE A 4 11.18 27.06 23.78
N PHE A 5 10.81 26.89 25.05
CA PHE A 5 9.42 27.10 25.48
C PHE A 5 8.94 28.53 25.20
N GLU A 6 9.75 29.53 25.52
CA GLU A 6 9.46 30.92 25.20
C GLU A 6 9.35 31.16 23.69
N TYR A 7 10.22 30.54 22.90
CA TYR A 7 10.18 30.63 21.44
C TYR A 7 8.88 30.02 20.88
N LEU A 8 8.50 28.82 21.33
CA LEU A 8 7.25 28.16 20.93
C LEU A 8 6.03 28.99 21.32
N LYS A 9 5.98 29.50 22.56
CA LYS A 9 4.91 30.38 23.05
C LYS A 9 4.77 31.62 22.15
N SER A 10 5.88 32.29 21.84
CA SER A 10 5.87 33.50 21.01
C SER A 10 5.44 33.27 19.55
N SER A 11 5.38 32.01 19.10
CA SER A 11 5.12 31.65 17.71
C SER A 11 3.80 30.88 17.51
N CYS A 12 3.11 30.50 18.59
CA CYS A 12 1.90 29.68 18.56
C CYS A 12 0.61 30.51 18.59
N ASP A 13 -0.52 29.86 18.31
CA ASP A 13 -1.87 30.38 18.61
C ASP A 13 -2.12 30.22 20.12
N GLU A 14 -1.89 31.29 20.89
CA GLU A 14 -2.02 31.29 22.35
C GLU A 14 -3.43 30.89 22.83
N MET A 15 -4.48 31.15 22.04
CA MET A 15 -5.86 30.82 22.42
C MET A 15 -6.15 29.32 22.35
N LYS A 16 -5.35 28.56 21.59
CA LYS A 16 -5.49 27.11 21.40
C LYS A 16 -4.35 26.30 22.01
N SER A 17 -3.38 27.00 22.62
CA SER A 17 -2.21 26.39 23.26
C SER A 17 -2.43 26.34 24.76
N VAL A 18 -2.16 25.19 25.37
CA VAL A 18 -2.54 24.90 26.75
C VAL A 18 -1.51 24.01 27.46
N LEU A 19 -1.42 24.17 28.77
CA LEU A 19 -0.87 23.16 29.68
C LEU A 19 -2.01 22.24 30.12
N ARG A 20 -1.88 20.95 29.84
CA ARG A 20 -2.80 19.90 30.28
C ARG A 20 -2.17 19.19 31.47
N VAL A 21 -2.55 19.59 32.67
CA VAL A 21 -1.89 19.21 33.93
C VAL A 21 -1.98 17.71 34.17
N SER A 22 -3.19 17.14 34.05
CA SER A 22 -3.43 15.70 34.23
C SER A 22 -2.68 14.80 33.24
N GLN A 23 -2.40 15.30 32.05
CA GLN A 23 -1.63 14.61 31.00
C GLN A 23 -0.14 14.92 31.07
N GLN A 24 0.26 15.82 31.98
CA GLN A 24 1.62 16.33 32.11
C GLN A 24 2.19 16.80 30.75
N GLU A 25 1.39 17.58 30.02
CA GLU A 25 1.64 17.95 28.63
C GLU A 25 1.58 19.47 28.43
N LEU A 26 2.60 20.05 27.80
CA LEU A 26 2.52 21.38 27.19
C LEU A 26 2.19 21.22 25.70
N TYR A 27 1.03 21.73 25.29
CA TYR A 27 0.56 21.71 23.90
C TYR A 27 0.62 23.10 23.28
N PHE A 28 1.39 23.24 22.21
CA PHE A 28 1.49 24.46 21.40
C PHE A 28 0.82 24.24 20.04
N ARG A 29 -0.22 25.02 19.73
CA ARG A 29 -0.94 24.94 18.45
C ARG A 29 -0.38 25.93 17.44
N PHE A 30 -0.15 25.48 16.21
CA PHE A 30 0.21 26.28 15.05
C PHE A 30 -0.87 26.16 13.96
N ASP A 31 -0.61 26.66 12.75
CA ASP A 31 -1.63 26.72 11.69
C ASP A 31 -2.07 25.30 11.32
N ASN A 32 -1.14 24.44 10.92
CA ASN A 32 -1.41 23.07 10.51
C ASN A 32 -1.07 22.06 11.62
N PHE A 33 0.02 22.27 12.35
CA PHE A 33 0.52 21.30 13.35
C PHE A 33 0.30 21.73 14.80
N GLY A 34 0.43 20.77 15.72
CA GLY A 34 0.65 20.98 17.15
C GLY A 34 1.99 20.40 17.58
N ILE A 35 2.64 21.03 18.56
CA ILE A 35 3.82 20.49 19.24
C ILE A 35 3.45 20.20 20.70
N SER A 36 3.56 18.94 21.08
CA SER A 36 3.32 18.44 22.42
C SER A 36 4.63 18.12 23.12
N ILE A 37 4.82 18.63 24.33
CA ILE A 37 5.97 18.32 25.20
C ILE A 37 5.45 17.60 26.42
N ILE A 38 5.79 16.32 26.52
CA ILE A 38 5.27 15.41 27.54
C ILE A 38 6.36 15.21 28.59
N PHE A 39 5.97 15.33 29.85
CA PHE A 39 6.86 15.24 31.00
C PHE A 39 6.68 13.92 31.76
N THR A 40 7.59 13.66 32.69
CA THR A 40 7.55 12.58 33.67
C THR A 40 7.42 13.20 35.06
N ASP A 41 6.22 13.13 35.62
CA ASP A 41 5.82 13.50 36.96
C ASP A 41 6.32 14.88 37.43
N PHE A 42 5.83 15.97 36.81
CA PHE A 42 5.92 17.29 37.46
C PHE A 42 4.81 17.45 38.50
N LEU A 43 5.10 18.14 39.60
CA LEU A 43 4.24 18.23 40.78
C LEU A 43 2.90 18.92 40.45
N ASP A 44 1.82 18.12 40.31
CA ASP A 44 0.43 18.58 40.11
C ASP A 44 -0.06 19.51 41.22
N GLU A 45 0.48 19.39 42.45
CA GLU A 45 0.12 20.23 43.60
C GLU A 45 0.38 21.73 43.38
N ASN A 46 1.10 22.10 42.31
CA ASN A 46 1.35 23.50 41.95
C ASN A 46 0.25 24.11 41.06
N PHE A 47 -0.75 23.34 40.63
CA PHE A 47 -1.76 23.78 39.67
C PHE A 47 -3.18 23.45 40.14
N ASP A 48 -4.03 24.48 40.24
CA ASP A 48 -5.42 24.34 40.69
C ASP A 48 -6.39 23.95 39.55
N GLU A 49 -5.96 24.07 38.29
CA GLU A 49 -6.77 23.85 37.10
C GLU A 49 -6.21 22.72 36.23
N SER A 50 -7.09 21.91 35.62
CA SER A 50 -6.68 20.82 34.72
C SER A 50 -6.14 21.32 33.38
N PHE A 51 -6.57 22.51 32.95
CA PHE A 51 -6.17 23.16 31.70
C PHE A 51 -5.81 24.61 31.97
N ILE A 52 -4.58 25.00 31.66
CA ILE A 52 -4.09 26.37 31.85
C ILE A 52 -3.70 26.93 30.49
N ASN A 53 -4.16 28.13 30.15
CA ASN A 53 -3.76 28.77 28.89
C ASN A 53 -2.24 29.01 28.88
N ILE A 54 -1.57 28.77 27.75
CA ILE A 54 -0.11 28.90 27.65
C ILE A 54 0.41 30.31 27.99
N SER A 55 -0.43 31.34 27.82
CA SER A 55 -0.11 32.73 28.16
C SER A 55 0.15 32.91 29.67
N ASP A 56 -0.52 32.13 30.51
CA ASP A 56 -0.46 32.20 31.97
C ASP A 56 0.58 31.24 32.58
N VAL A 57 1.17 30.35 31.78
CA VAL A 57 2.16 29.36 32.24
C VAL A 57 3.51 30.02 32.51
N ASP A 58 4.03 29.89 33.74
CA ASP A 58 5.43 30.20 34.06
C ASP A 58 6.34 29.01 33.72
N PHE A 59 7.14 29.15 32.67
CA PHE A 59 8.05 28.08 32.24
C PHE A 59 9.22 27.81 33.19
N SER A 60 9.42 28.62 34.24
CA SER A 60 10.48 28.41 35.22
C SER A 60 10.31 27.13 36.05
N VAL A 61 9.08 26.62 36.14
CA VAL A 61 8.72 25.44 36.93
C VAL A 61 9.05 24.11 36.24
N PHE A 62 9.33 24.11 34.93
CA PHE A 62 9.62 22.89 34.18
C PHE A 62 11.12 22.62 34.10
N ASP A 63 11.56 21.48 34.67
CA ASP A 63 12.92 20.98 34.47
C ASP A 63 13.02 20.24 33.13
N SER A 64 14.04 20.56 32.34
CA SER A 64 14.38 19.82 31.13
C SER A 64 14.63 18.32 31.35
N LYS A 65 15.08 17.92 32.55
CA LYS A 65 15.42 16.52 32.87
C LYS A 65 14.22 15.60 32.99
N ILE A 66 13.02 16.17 33.19
CA ILE A 66 11.79 15.40 33.31
C ILE A 66 11.04 15.31 31.97
N ILE A 67 11.54 15.92 30.89
CA ILE A 67 10.93 15.75 29.56
C ILE A 67 11.06 14.29 29.14
N LYS A 68 9.91 13.67 28.87
CA LYS A 68 9.82 12.29 28.41
C LYS A 68 9.95 12.19 26.90
N LYS A 69 9.22 13.03 26.17
CA LYS A 69 9.23 13.10 24.70
C LYS A 69 8.64 14.41 24.18
N ILE A 70 9.06 14.79 22.97
CA ILE A 70 8.46 15.88 22.18
C ILE A 70 7.81 15.27 20.93
N ILE A 71 6.56 15.63 20.68
CA ILE A 71 5.76 15.12 19.57
C ILE A 71 5.32 16.28 18.68
N LEU A 72 5.51 16.12 17.37
CA LEU A 72 4.85 16.90 16.34
C LEU A 72 3.60 16.13 15.87
N GLN A 73 2.43 16.76 15.90
CA GLN A 73 1.18 16.10 15.52
C GLN A 73 0.28 16.94 14.63
N GLU A 74 -0.48 16.27 13.77
CA GLU A 74 -1.61 16.81 13.00
C GLU A 74 -2.80 15.89 13.28
N GLU A 75 -3.97 16.47 13.51
CA GLU A 75 -5.15 15.72 13.95
C GLU A 75 -6.43 16.28 13.32
N SER A 76 -7.42 15.43 13.18
CA SER A 76 -8.76 15.79 12.74
C SER A 76 -9.79 15.08 13.61
N LEU A 77 -10.88 15.81 13.90
CA LEU A 77 -11.98 15.28 14.70
C LEU A 77 -12.64 14.10 14.00
N LEU A 78 -12.90 13.07 14.79
CA LEU A 78 -13.75 11.96 14.44
C LEU A 78 -15.18 12.30 14.88
N HIS A 79 -16.16 12.01 14.03
CA HIS A 79 -17.56 12.00 14.40
C HIS A 79 -18.10 10.59 14.34
N TYR A 80 -18.92 10.25 15.32
CA TYR A 80 -19.65 8.99 15.33
C TYR A 80 -21.00 9.14 14.61
N ASP A 81 -21.18 8.39 13.53
CA ASP A 81 -22.47 8.22 12.86
C ASP A 81 -23.27 7.11 13.55
N GLU A 82 -24.36 7.48 14.21
CA GLU A 82 -25.26 6.55 14.90
C GLU A 82 -25.97 5.56 13.95
N THR A 83 -26.23 5.96 12.70
CA THR A 83 -26.82 5.08 11.67
C THR A 83 -25.79 4.05 11.20
N THR A 84 -24.56 4.55 11.04
CA THR A 84 -23.28 3.89 10.87
C THR A 84 -22.95 2.81 11.90
N LYS A 85 -23.19 3.21 13.15
CA LYS A 85 -22.47 2.82 14.36
C LYS A 85 -20.95 2.92 14.21
N ARG A 86 -20.45 4.02 13.62
CA ARG A 86 -19.06 4.14 13.14
C ARG A 86 -18.50 5.55 13.25
N GLU A 87 -17.18 5.61 13.40
CA GLU A 87 -16.43 6.85 13.33
C GLU A 87 -16.03 7.18 11.90
N PHE A 88 -16.14 8.45 11.54
CA PHE A 88 -15.66 9.01 10.28
C PHE A 88 -14.90 10.31 10.56
N LEU A 89 -14.02 10.68 9.65
CA LEU A 89 -13.41 12.01 9.66
C LEU A 89 -14.44 13.05 9.19
N ASP A 90 -14.65 14.11 9.99
CA ASP A 90 -15.48 15.27 9.60
C ASP A 90 -15.07 15.87 8.25
N ASN A 91 -13.76 15.94 8.05
CA ASN A 91 -13.14 16.32 6.80
C ASN A 91 -12.02 15.32 6.54
N TYR A 92 -12.20 14.47 5.54
CA TYR A 92 -11.22 13.46 5.17
C TYR A 92 -9.92 14.10 4.66
N VAL A 93 -8.91 14.13 5.54
CA VAL A 93 -7.54 14.60 5.27
C VAL A 93 -6.62 13.37 5.12
N PRO A 94 -5.72 13.34 4.12
CA PRO A 94 -4.79 12.23 3.93
C PRO A 94 -3.60 12.32 4.90
N HIS A 95 -3.87 12.12 6.20
CA HIS A 95 -2.90 12.20 7.30
C HIS A 95 -1.64 11.38 7.06
N SER A 96 -1.78 10.15 6.54
CA SER A 96 -0.62 9.32 6.22
C SER A 96 0.31 9.97 5.19
N GLN A 97 -0.24 10.61 4.16
CA GLN A 97 0.57 11.32 3.16
C GLN A 97 1.15 12.63 3.71
N SER A 98 0.38 13.37 4.51
CA SER A 98 0.87 14.55 5.22
C SER A 98 2.09 14.20 6.07
N MET A 99 1.98 13.15 6.90
CA MET A 99 3.08 12.61 7.68
C MET A 99 4.29 12.29 6.81
N PHE A 100 4.10 11.61 5.67
CA PHE A 100 5.23 11.27 4.79
C PHE A 100 5.95 12.50 4.26
N ASN A 101 5.21 13.55 3.89
CA ASN A 101 5.78 14.81 3.41
C ASN A 101 6.56 15.54 4.52
N VAL A 102 6.01 15.56 5.73
CA VAL A 102 6.65 16.16 6.91
C VAL A 102 7.94 15.43 7.25
N ILE A 103 7.89 14.10 7.39
CA ILE A 103 9.07 13.28 7.68
C ILE A 103 10.14 13.45 6.60
N ASN A 104 9.75 13.43 5.32
CA ASN A 104 10.70 13.59 4.23
C ASN A 104 11.40 14.96 4.28
N SER A 105 10.65 16.01 4.56
CA SER A 105 11.18 17.37 4.66
C SER A 105 12.11 17.52 5.85
N ILE A 106 11.73 16.98 7.02
CA ILE A 106 12.60 16.92 8.21
C ILE A 106 13.88 16.15 7.89
N ARG A 107 13.80 14.93 7.35
CA ARG A 107 14.99 14.11 7.05
C ARG A 107 15.89 14.70 5.98
N THR A 108 15.39 15.60 5.14
CA THR A 108 16.21 16.32 4.16
C THR A 108 17.18 17.28 4.83
N GLN A 109 16.74 17.97 5.89
CA GLN A 109 17.53 19.00 6.57
C GLN A 109 18.15 18.51 7.89
N TYR A 110 17.47 17.58 8.56
CA TYR A 110 17.81 17.00 9.86
C TYR A 110 17.59 15.47 9.81
N PRO A 111 18.52 14.71 9.20
CA PRO A 111 18.34 13.27 8.92
C PRO A 111 18.00 12.39 10.13
N ASP A 112 18.53 12.76 11.30
CA ASP A 112 18.43 11.96 12.54
C ASP A 112 17.42 12.55 13.55
N ALA A 113 16.62 13.56 13.16
CA ALA A 113 15.71 14.25 14.09
C ALA A 113 14.43 13.48 14.44
N ILE A 114 14.16 12.35 13.79
CA ILE A 114 12.93 11.59 13.98
C ILE A 114 13.25 10.28 14.66
N TYR A 115 12.78 10.14 15.90
CA TYR A 115 12.90 8.93 16.69
C TYR A 115 11.87 7.89 16.28
N SER A 116 10.59 8.28 16.26
CA SER A 116 9.48 7.39 15.92
C SER A 116 8.34 8.16 15.23
N TYR A 117 7.44 7.43 14.57
CA TYR A 117 6.23 7.99 13.98
C TYR A 117 5.13 6.93 13.89
N LEU A 118 3.89 7.39 13.85
CA LEU A 118 2.67 6.58 13.74
C LEU A 118 1.50 7.41 13.20
N VAL A 119 0.52 6.74 12.60
CA VAL A 119 -0.78 7.31 12.20
C VAL A 119 -1.83 6.40 12.79
N GLN A 120 -2.68 6.93 13.66
CA GLN A 120 -3.71 6.15 14.35
C GLN A 120 -4.75 7.08 15.00
N PRO A 121 -5.87 6.53 15.48
CA PRO A 121 -6.78 7.26 16.36
C PRO A 121 -6.17 7.46 17.76
N PHE A 122 -6.38 8.61 18.39
CA PHE A 122 -5.92 8.89 19.76
C PHE A 122 -6.84 9.86 20.52
N CYS A 123 -6.70 9.92 21.84
CA CYS A 123 -7.49 10.76 22.72
C CYS A 123 -6.83 12.13 22.96
N ILE A 124 -7.65 13.18 23.09
CA ILE A 124 -7.19 14.55 23.40
C ILE A 124 -7.35 14.89 24.90
N ASP A 125 -8.28 14.25 25.61
CA ASP A 125 -8.62 14.58 27.00
C ASP A 125 -8.77 13.30 27.84
N ASP A 126 -7.92 13.15 28.86
CA ASP A 126 -7.97 12.07 29.87
C ASP A 126 -8.38 12.61 31.25
N SER A 127 -9.07 13.76 31.32
CA SER A 127 -9.57 14.31 32.59
C SER A 127 -10.49 13.37 33.37
N PHE A 128 -10.97 12.29 32.75
CA PHE A 128 -11.53 11.14 33.44
C PHE A 128 -10.72 9.88 33.16
N SER A 129 -10.33 9.17 34.23
CA SER A 129 -9.63 7.87 34.21
C SER A 129 -10.45 6.72 33.57
N MET A 130 -11.46 7.05 32.77
CA MET A 130 -12.45 6.21 32.09
C MET A 130 -12.80 6.84 30.71
N CYS A 131 -11.86 7.45 30.00
CA CYS A 131 -12.12 7.92 28.64
C CYS A 131 -12.09 6.73 27.66
N ASP A 132 -13.26 6.13 27.45
CA ASP A 132 -13.49 5.04 26.48
C ASP A 132 -13.72 5.55 25.03
N ASP A 133 -13.80 6.87 24.80
CA ASP A 133 -14.17 7.45 23.49
C ASP A 133 -12.97 8.10 22.78
N ILE A 134 -12.67 7.62 21.57
CA ILE A 134 -11.64 8.14 20.66
C ILE A 134 -12.19 9.39 19.95
N TRP A 135 -11.46 10.50 19.98
CA TRP A 135 -11.96 11.78 19.45
C TRP A 135 -11.24 12.29 18.20
N VAL A 136 -10.03 11.82 17.93
CA VAL A 136 -9.27 12.26 16.75
C VAL A 136 -8.53 11.14 16.06
N TYR A 137 -8.30 11.36 14.77
CA TYR A 137 -7.39 10.60 13.95
C TYR A 137 -6.37 11.53 13.31
N GLY A 138 -5.12 11.08 13.27
CA GLY A 138 -4.01 11.91 12.84
C GLY A 138 -2.68 11.18 12.88
N PHE A 139 -1.60 11.94 12.78
CA PHE A 139 -0.27 11.38 12.93
C PHE A 139 0.48 12.03 14.10
N GLN A 140 1.43 11.27 14.65
CA GLN A 140 2.37 11.71 15.66
C GLN A 140 3.78 11.36 15.22
N ILE A 141 4.69 12.33 15.30
CA ILE A 141 6.12 12.18 15.00
C ILE A 141 6.89 12.56 16.28
N GLU A 142 7.59 11.59 16.84
CA GLU A 142 8.42 11.78 18.01
C GLU A 142 9.81 12.29 17.61
N ILE A 143 10.22 13.40 18.21
CA ILE A 143 11.47 14.08 17.92
C ILE A 143 12.60 13.50 18.77
N ASP A 144 13.74 13.22 18.14
CA ASP A 144 14.93 12.73 18.81
C ASP A 144 15.48 13.75 19.84
N GLU A 145 15.92 13.24 20.99
CA GLU A 145 16.35 14.05 22.14
C GLU A 145 17.46 15.06 21.82
N ASN A 146 18.30 14.75 20.84
CA ASN A 146 19.38 15.62 20.41
C ASN A 146 18.88 16.95 19.80
N TYR A 147 17.61 17.01 19.41
CA TYR A 147 17.00 18.18 18.78
C TYR A 147 16.06 18.96 19.71
N TRP A 148 15.77 18.47 20.93
CA TRP A 148 14.84 19.13 21.85
C TRP A 148 15.26 20.55 22.23
N ALA A 149 16.56 20.82 22.26
CA ALA A 149 17.11 22.15 22.56
C ALA A 149 17.54 22.94 21.32
N ASP A 150 17.30 22.43 20.10
CA ASP A 150 17.74 23.08 18.86
C ASP A 150 16.68 24.08 18.36
N LYS A 151 16.90 25.37 18.64
CA LYS A 151 16.02 26.44 18.18
C LYS A 151 15.90 26.50 16.64
N ARG A 152 16.97 26.17 15.90
CA ARG A 152 16.93 26.20 14.43
C ARG A 152 16.03 25.10 13.88
N PHE A 153 16.00 23.96 14.55
CA PHE A 153 15.08 22.88 14.22
C PHE A 153 13.63 23.33 14.39
N PHE A 154 13.25 23.88 15.54
CA PHE A 154 11.88 24.38 15.75
C PHE A 154 11.53 25.55 14.82
N ASP A 155 12.48 26.43 14.52
CA ASP A 155 12.29 27.49 13.52
C ASP A 155 12.00 26.93 12.13
N PHE A 156 12.67 25.86 11.73
CA PHE A 156 12.35 25.15 10.49
C PHE A 156 10.93 24.54 10.53
N ILE A 157 10.54 23.86 11.62
CA ILE A 157 9.19 23.29 11.76
C ILE A 157 8.12 24.37 11.60
N ILE A 158 8.23 25.47 12.35
CA ILE A 158 7.18 26.50 12.43
C ILE A 158 7.18 27.42 11.20
N ASN A 159 8.35 27.89 10.78
CA ASN A 159 8.42 28.91 9.74
C ASN A 159 8.55 28.34 8.32
N THR A 160 8.95 27.07 8.18
CA THR A 160 9.08 26.43 6.86
C THR A 160 8.03 25.36 6.65
N LEU A 161 7.90 24.38 7.55
CA LEU A 161 6.97 23.27 7.30
C LEU A 161 5.52 23.67 7.47
N ASP A 162 5.17 24.28 8.60
CA ASP A 162 3.79 24.64 8.93
C ASP A 162 3.18 25.57 7.87
N LYS A 163 3.96 26.53 7.36
CA LYS A 163 3.49 27.53 6.38
C LYS A 163 3.41 27.04 4.94
N VAL A 164 4.13 25.95 4.59
CA VAL A 164 4.28 25.50 3.19
C VAL A 164 3.56 24.17 2.94
N GLN A 165 3.04 23.52 3.98
CA GLN A 165 2.37 22.24 3.82
C GLN A 165 1.14 22.39 2.89
N PRO A 166 1.07 21.64 1.78
CA PRO A 166 -0.08 21.70 0.91
C PRO A 166 -1.28 21.01 1.56
N HIS A 167 -2.44 21.66 1.54
CA HIS A 167 -3.71 20.98 1.80
C HIS A 167 -3.98 19.97 0.68
N LEU A 168 -3.77 18.69 1.00
CA LEU A 168 -4.07 17.58 0.11
C LEU A 168 -5.51 17.12 0.33
N SER A 169 -6.25 16.91 -0.75
CA SER A 169 -7.60 16.34 -0.69
C SER A 169 -7.60 14.90 -1.17
N ILE A 170 -8.33 14.05 -0.44
CA ILE A 170 -8.56 12.67 -0.86
C ILE A 170 -9.19 12.67 -2.27
N PRO A 171 -8.71 11.82 -3.20
CA PRO A 171 -9.31 11.76 -4.53
C PRO A 171 -10.81 11.47 -4.45
N ASN A 172 -11.61 12.27 -5.18
CA ASN A 172 -13.09 12.23 -5.19
C ASN A 172 -13.73 10.90 -5.66
N PHE A 173 -12.92 9.90 -5.96
CA PHE A 173 -13.37 8.58 -6.37
C PHE A 173 -13.36 7.55 -5.25
N TYR A 174 -12.78 7.89 -4.10
CA TYR A 174 -13.04 7.17 -2.88
C TYR A 174 -14.43 7.53 -2.36
N ASP A 175 -15.15 6.49 -1.98
CA ASP A 175 -16.43 6.62 -1.28
C ASP A 175 -16.10 6.44 0.19
N THR A 176 -15.86 7.56 0.87
CA THR A 176 -15.37 7.60 2.26
C THR A 176 -16.43 7.20 3.28
N GLU A 177 -17.70 7.12 2.85
CA GLU A 177 -18.82 6.64 3.66
C GLU A 177 -18.94 5.11 3.59
N LYS A 178 -18.38 4.48 2.54
CA LYS A 178 -18.41 3.03 2.38
C LYS A 178 -17.22 2.37 3.07
N GLU A 179 -17.49 1.73 4.21
CA GLU A 179 -16.50 0.85 4.84
C GLU A 179 -16.19 -0.36 3.93
N LEU A 180 -14.89 -0.64 3.81
CA LEU A 180 -14.36 -1.83 3.19
C LEU A 180 -13.70 -2.70 4.25
N LYS A 181 -14.10 -3.96 4.32
CA LYS A 181 -13.54 -4.91 5.29
C LYS A 181 -12.07 -5.18 5.01
N ASP A 182 -11.25 -5.08 6.06
CA ASP A 182 -9.93 -5.70 6.10
C ASP A 182 -10.06 -7.15 6.58
N SER A 183 -9.56 -8.10 5.79
CA SER A 183 -9.60 -9.52 6.16
C SER A 183 -8.47 -9.94 7.10
N PHE A 184 -7.48 -9.05 7.34
CA PHE A 184 -6.25 -9.32 8.08
C PHE A 184 -5.47 -10.53 7.55
N ASP A 185 -5.69 -10.90 6.29
CA ASP A 185 -4.96 -11.98 5.62
C ASP A 185 -3.64 -11.46 5.05
N VAL A 186 -2.54 -11.75 5.74
CA VAL A 186 -1.21 -11.43 5.23
C VAL A 186 -0.78 -12.45 4.16
N LYS A 187 -0.61 -11.96 2.93
CA LYS A 187 -0.01 -12.71 1.83
C LYS A 187 1.39 -12.18 1.54
N VAL A 188 2.33 -13.10 1.34
CA VAL A 188 3.72 -12.79 0.99
C VAL A 188 4.17 -13.77 -0.09
N LEU A 189 4.60 -13.24 -1.22
CA LEU A 189 5.13 -14.04 -2.32
C LEU A 189 6.49 -14.64 -1.95
N ASN A 190 6.71 -15.88 -2.40
CA ASN A 190 8.01 -16.53 -2.31
C ASN A 190 9.08 -15.65 -2.95
N SER A 191 10.14 -15.41 -2.20
CA SER A 191 11.16 -14.44 -2.56
C SER A 191 12.47 -15.14 -2.88
N ASN A 192 13.00 -14.87 -4.07
CA ASN A 192 14.28 -15.39 -4.51
C ASN A 192 14.97 -14.31 -5.34
N THR A 193 16.25 -14.04 -5.05
CA THR A 193 17.06 -13.06 -5.77
C THR A 193 17.08 -13.22 -7.28
N LYS A 194 16.74 -14.39 -7.82
CA LYS A 194 16.67 -14.63 -9.27
C LYS A 194 15.44 -14.01 -9.94
N ILE A 195 14.37 -13.74 -9.20
CA ILE A 195 13.09 -13.23 -9.75
C ILE A 195 13.14 -11.70 -9.93
N ARG A 196 14.12 -11.19 -10.67
CA ARG A 196 14.32 -9.72 -10.79
C ARG A 196 13.51 -9.08 -11.89
N ARG A 197 13.07 -9.82 -12.92
CA ARG A 197 12.46 -9.24 -14.11
C ARG A 197 11.05 -9.76 -14.34
N LEU A 198 10.05 -8.87 -14.27
CA LEU A 198 8.67 -9.25 -14.55
C LEU A 198 8.46 -9.68 -16.01
N GLY A 199 9.32 -9.22 -16.93
CA GLY A 199 9.31 -9.62 -18.34
C GLY A 199 9.38 -11.13 -18.56
N TYR A 200 10.01 -11.90 -17.66
CA TYR A 200 10.02 -13.37 -17.78
C TYR A 200 8.65 -14.01 -17.58
N LEU A 201 7.71 -13.37 -16.87
CA LEU A 201 6.33 -13.86 -16.79
C LEU A 201 5.63 -13.78 -18.15
N LYS A 202 5.91 -12.73 -18.94
CA LYS A 202 5.41 -12.58 -20.32
C LYS A 202 5.97 -13.69 -21.21
N ILE A 203 7.27 -13.91 -21.14
CA ILE A 203 7.96 -14.96 -21.90
C ILE A 203 7.41 -16.35 -21.53
N LEU A 204 7.16 -16.60 -20.24
CA LEU A 204 6.61 -17.87 -19.76
C LEU A 204 5.20 -18.12 -20.28
N LEU A 205 4.32 -17.11 -20.22
CA LEU A 205 2.96 -17.21 -20.76
C LEU A 205 2.96 -17.45 -22.27
N LYS A 206 3.88 -16.79 -23.00
CA LYS A 206 4.10 -17.03 -24.44
C LYS A 206 4.53 -18.48 -24.71
N MET A 207 5.54 -18.97 -23.98
CA MET A 207 6.03 -20.34 -24.14
C MET A 207 4.93 -21.39 -23.92
N ILE A 208 4.16 -21.28 -22.84
CA ILE A 208 3.11 -22.28 -22.53
C ILE A 208 1.99 -22.24 -23.57
N LYS A 209 1.68 -21.05 -24.10
CA LYS A 209 0.71 -20.89 -25.19
C LYS A 209 1.17 -21.58 -26.48
N GLU A 210 2.45 -21.48 -26.82
CA GLU A 210 3.03 -22.06 -28.04
C GLU A 210 3.27 -23.57 -27.92
N GLN A 211 3.75 -24.05 -26.76
CA GLN A 211 4.19 -25.43 -26.57
C GLN A 211 3.15 -26.37 -25.92
N ALA A 212 1.93 -25.88 -25.68
CA ALA A 212 0.77 -26.58 -25.14
C ALA A 212 1.05 -27.87 -24.33
N LYS A 213 0.84 -27.82 -23.01
CA LYS A 213 1.01 -28.94 -22.04
C LYS A 213 2.47 -29.35 -21.84
N VAL A 214 3.19 -28.58 -21.02
CA VAL A 214 4.60 -28.87 -20.69
C VAL A 214 4.69 -29.79 -19.48
N PRO A 215 5.38 -30.95 -19.55
CA PRO A 215 5.52 -31.84 -18.39
C PRO A 215 6.18 -31.16 -17.20
N VAL A 216 5.66 -31.42 -16.00
CA VAL A 216 6.17 -30.82 -14.74
C VAL A 216 7.67 -31.11 -14.55
N SER A 217 8.14 -32.30 -14.91
CA SER A 217 9.56 -32.67 -14.81
C SER A 217 10.49 -31.93 -15.77
N LYS A 218 9.94 -31.25 -16.78
CA LYS A 218 10.71 -30.59 -17.85
C LYS A 218 10.48 -29.08 -17.93
N ILE A 219 9.54 -28.51 -17.17
CA ILE A 219 9.16 -27.09 -17.30
C ILE A 219 10.36 -26.16 -17.10
N ASN A 220 11.16 -26.39 -16.07
CA ASN A 220 12.26 -25.51 -15.72
C ASN A 220 13.34 -25.48 -16.81
N THR A 221 13.81 -26.66 -17.23
CA THR A 221 14.85 -26.78 -18.27
C THR A 221 14.36 -26.35 -19.65
N LYS A 222 13.07 -26.58 -19.97
CA LYS A 222 12.46 -26.05 -21.20
C LYS A 222 12.38 -24.53 -21.17
N PHE A 223 11.98 -23.94 -20.05
CA PHE A 223 11.88 -22.50 -19.92
C PHE A 223 13.26 -21.83 -20.02
N GLU A 224 14.29 -22.39 -19.38
CA GLU A 224 15.67 -21.88 -19.54
C GLU A 224 16.12 -21.86 -21.01
N LYS A 225 15.84 -22.93 -21.76
CA LYS A 225 16.16 -22.98 -23.20
C LYS A 225 15.38 -21.94 -23.99
N TYR A 226 14.08 -21.81 -23.73
CA TYR A 226 13.21 -20.85 -24.40
C TYR A 226 13.63 -19.39 -24.13
N CYS A 227 14.12 -19.09 -22.92
CA CYS A 227 14.60 -17.76 -22.56
C CYS A 227 15.86 -17.31 -23.31
N GLN A 228 16.65 -18.24 -23.88
CA GLN A 228 17.94 -17.87 -24.50
C GLN A 228 17.76 -16.94 -25.71
N GLU A 229 16.66 -17.06 -26.44
CA GLU A 229 16.30 -16.17 -27.56
C GLU A 229 16.10 -14.72 -27.11
N TYR A 230 15.83 -14.48 -25.83
CA TYR A 230 15.54 -13.17 -25.27
C TYR A 230 16.73 -12.51 -24.57
N ASN A 231 17.90 -13.18 -24.53
CA ASN A 231 19.08 -12.67 -23.82
C ASN A 231 19.55 -11.31 -24.35
N SER A 232 19.52 -11.09 -25.67
CA SER A 232 19.91 -9.83 -26.29
C SER A 232 19.06 -8.66 -25.80
N TYR A 233 17.74 -8.86 -25.65
CA TYR A 233 16.82 -7.87 -25.11
C TYR A 233 17.12 -7.51 -23.66
N LEU A 234 17.57 -8.46 -22.83
CA LEU A 234 17.98 -8.16 -21.45
C LEU A 234 19.29 -7.37 -21.41
N GLN A 235 20.23 -7.67 -22.33
CA GLN A 235 21.52 -6.97 -22.39
C GLN A 235 21.39 -5.51 -22.86
N SER A 236 20.35 -5.20 -23.63
CA SER A 236 20.00 -3.83 -24.03
C SER A 236 19.07 -3.12 -23.05
N TYR A 237 18.54 -3.83 -22.05
CA TYR A 237 17.63 -3.25 -21.06
C TYR A 237 18.37 -2.38 -20.04
N LYS A 238 17.65 -1.39 -19.48
CA LYS A 238 18.16 -0.45 -18.46
C LYS A 238 18.79 -1.14 -17.24
N ASN A 239 18.38 -2.38 -16.92
CA ASN A 239 19.06 -3.19 -15.91
C ASN A 239 19.26 -4.66 -16.34
N LYS A 240 20.51 -5.01 -16.64
CA LYS A 240 20.92 -6.29 -17.24
C LYS A 240 20.96 -7.48 -16.27
N LYS A 241 20.68 -7.25 -14.98
CA LYS A 241 20.68 -8.31 -13.95
C LYS A 241 19.43 -9.19 -14.04
N GLY A 242 19.51 -10.40 -13.48
CA GLY A 242 18.36 -11.32 -13.36
C GLY A 242 18.21 -12.32 -14.50
N ASN A 243 19.29 -12.60 -15.24
CA ASN A 243 19.25 -13.48 -16.40
C ASN A 243 18.87 -14.93 -16.04
N VAL A 244 18.00 -15.54 -16.86
CA VAL A 244 17.68 -16.98 -16.83
C VAL A 244 18.66 -17.71 -17.74
N ILE A 245 19.51 -18.56 -17.15
CA ILE A 245 20.59 -19.26 -17.84
C ILE A 245 20.33 -20.76 -17.88
N ILE A 246 20.91 -21.47 -18.86
CA ILE A 246 20.80 -22.93 -18.90
C ILE A 246 21.59 -23.53 -17.73
N THR A 247 20.91 -24.38 -16.96
CA THR A 247 21.50 -25.18 -15.88
C THR A 247 21.15 -26.66 -16.05
N LYS A 248 21.86 -27.54 -15.36
CA LYS A 248 21.62 -29.00 -15.44
C LYS A 248 20.19 -29.38 -15.02
N THR A 249 19.62 -28.68 -14.04
CA THR A 249 18.36 -29.04 -13.38
C THR A 249 17.25 -28.00 -13.54
N GLY A 250 17.48 -26.89 -14.24
CA GLY A 250 16.48 -25.83 -14.37
C GLY A 250 16.42 -24.84 -13.19
N ASN A 251 17.46 -24.79 -12.35
CA ASN A 251 17.47 -24.03 -11.09
C ASN A 251 17.42 -22.51 -11.28
N SER A 252 17.67 -21.98 -12.49
CA SER A 252 17.54 -20.54 -12.74
C SER A 252 16.11 -20.14 -13.09
N ALA A 253 15.37 -21.03 -13.76
CA ALA A 253 13.96 -20.84 -14.12
C ALA A 253 12.99 -21.11 -12.96
N ASN A 254 13.30 -22.07 -12.08
CA ASN A 254 12.40 -22.53 -11.03
C ASN A 254 11.70 -21.40 -10.24
N PRO A 255 12.41 -20.35 -9.80
CA PRO A 255 11.77 -19.26 -9.05
C PRO A 255 10.71 -18.49 -9.85
N TYR A 256 10.88 -18.34 -11.17
CA TYR A 256 9.87 -17.70 -12.02
C TYR A 256 8.66 -18.60 -12.25
N ILE A 257 8.85 -19.93 -12.30
CA ILE A 257 7.75 -20.89 -12.38
C ILE A 257 6.91 -20.83 -11.09
N GLU A 258 7.57 -20.84 -9.92
CA GLU A 258 6.91 -20.73 -8.62
C GLU A 258 6.16 -19.39 -8.45
N LEU A 259 6.77 -18.27 -8.87
CA LEU A 259 6.09 -16.98 -8.88
C LEU A 259 4.84 -17.02 -9.77
N ALA A 260 4.96 -17.53 -11.00
CA ALA A 260 3.83 -17.57 -11.94
C ALA A 260 2.69 -18.46 -11.44
N VAL A 261 3.00 -19.55 -10.72
CA VAL A 261 1.98 -20.37 -10.03
C VAL A 261 1.30 -19.57 -8.92
N SER A 262 2.08 -18.89 -8.08
CA SER A 262 1.57 -18.09 -6.95
C SER A 262 0.65 -16.95 -7.42
N LEU A 263 0.98 -16.33 -8.56
CA LEU A 263 0.16 -15.29 -9.20
C LEU A 263 -1.04 -15.84 -10.00
N GLY A 264 -1.25 -17.16 -10.03
CA GLY A 264 -2.34 -17.79 -10.78
C GLY A 264 -2.21 -17.69 -12.32
N LEU A 265 -1.03 -17.31 -12.83
CA LEU A 265 -0.74 -17.18 -14.25
C LEU A 265 -0.67 -18.55 -14.93
N ILE A 266 -0.14 -19.54 -14.22
CA ILE A 266 -0.01 -20.92 -14.66
C ILE A 266 -0.44 -21.86 -13.53
N HIS A 267 -0.80 -23.10 -13.85
CA HIS A 267 -1.13 -24.09 -12.82
C HIS A 267 -0.71 -25.49 -13.28
N LYS A 268 -0.56 -26.39 -12.30
CA LYS A 268 -0.28 -27.81 -12.55
C LYS A 268 -1.60 -28.59 -12.62
N SER A 269 -1.81 -29.31 -13.71
CA SER A 269 -2.96 -30.21 -13.91
C SER A 269 -2.49 -31.48 -14.59
N ALA A 270 -2.92 -32.66 -14.11
CA ALA A 270 -2.61 -33.96 -14.71
C ALA A 270 -1.11 -34.18 -15.09
N GLY A 271 -0.17 -33.73 -14.25
CA GLY A 271 1.27 -33.91 -14.48
C GLY A 271 1.90 -32.94 -15.50
N VAL A 272 1.14 -31.98 -16.03
CA VAL A 272 1.60 -30.93 -16.93
C VAL A 272 1.33 -29.53 -16.36
N PHE A 273 2.06 -28.54 -16.84
CA PHE A 273 1.76 -27.13 -16.63
C PHE A 273 0.88 -26.59 -17.76
N GLU A 274 -0.16 -25.87 -17.37
CA GLU A 274 -1.12 -25.22 -18.25
C GLU A 274 -1.35 -23.77 -17.82
N ILE A 275 -1.90 -22.96 -18.74
CA ILE A 275 -2.23 -21.56 -18.46
C ILE A 275 -3.35 -21.51 -17.41
N GLY A 276 -3.13 -20.76 -16.34
CA GLY A 276 -4.09 -20.51 -15.28
C GLY A 276 -5.18 -19.52 -15.69
N LYS A 277 -6.20 -19.32 -14.83
CA LYS A 277 -7.32 -18.40 -15.13
C LYS A 277 -6.82 -16.98 -15.44
N ILE A 278 -5.95 -16.45 -14.58
CA ILE A 278 -5.39 -15.11 -14.73
C ILE A 278 -4.51 -15.02 -15.99
N GLY A 279 -3.69 -16.03 -16.25
CA GLY A 279 -2.86 -16.09 -17.46
C GLY A 279 -3.67 -16.15 -18.76
N LYS A 280 -4.85 -16.81 -18.75
CA LYS A 280 -5.77 -16.83 -19.90
C LYS A 280 -6.28 -15.41 -20.20
N VAL A 281 -6.72 -14.69 -19.16
CA VAL A 281 -7.17 -13.30 -19.28
C VAL A 281 -6.04 -12.44 -19.85
N TYR A 282 -4.84 -12.50 -19.27
CA TYR A 282 -3.68 -11.75 -19.76
C TYR A 282 -3.40 -12.01 -21.26
N ASN A 283 -3.35 -13.27 -21.68
CA ASN A 283 -3.04 -13.63 -23.06
C ASN A 283 -4.07 -13.15 -24.08
N ILE A 284 -5.35 -13.10 -23.69
CA ILE A 284 -6.43 -12.56 -24.54
C ILE A 284 -6.33 -11.03 -24.61
N LEU A 285 -6.16 -10.38 -23.46
CA LEU A 285 -6.07 -8.93 -23.35
C LEU A 285 -4.83 -8.38 -24.07
N LYS A 286 -3.67 -9.00 -23.89
CA LYS A 286 -2.43 -8.62 -24.57
C LYS A 286 -2.63 -8.57 -26.10
N LYS A 287 -3.30 -9.59 -26.67
CA LYS A 287 -3.62 -9.64 -28.10
C LYS A 287 -4.62 -8.56 -28.55
N ARG A 288 -5.46 -8.04 -27.66
CA ARG A 288 -6.50 -7.04 -28.00
C ARG A 288 -6.06 -5.60 -27.73
N ILE A 289 -5.18 -5.38 -26.76
CA ILE A 289 -4.80 -4.05 -26.26
C ILE A 289 -3.40 -3.65 -26.75
N ASP A 290 -2.45 -4.58 -26.75
CA ASP A 290 -1.04 -4.26 -26.93
C ASP A 290 -0.32 -5.32 -27.76
N ASN A 291 -0.50 -5.20 -29.07
CA ASN A 291 0.06 -6.09 -30.09
C ASN A 291 1.47 -5.70 -30.55
N ILE A 292 2.09 -4.68 -29.92
CA ILE A 292 3.41 -4.23 -30.35
C ILE A 292 4.46 -5.18 -29.77
N ASP A 293 5.21 -5.84 -30.66
CA ASP A 293 6.32 -6.70 -30.28
C ASP A 293 7.53 -5.85 -29.89
N THR A 294 7.53 -5.40 -28.64
CA THR A 294 8.65 -4.71 -27.99
C THR A 294 9.44 -5.68 -27.13
N SER A 295 10.63 -5.25 -26.68
CA SER A 295 11.41 -6.00 -25.69
C SER A 295 10.51 -6.49 -24.55
N PRO A 296 10.51 -7.79 -24.20
CA PRO A 296 9.63 -8.32 -23.16
C PRO A 296 9.92 -7.71 -21.78
N PHE A 297 11.12 -7.15 -21.59
CA PHE A 297 11.56 -6.50 -20.35
C PHE A 297 11.08 -5.05 -20.21
N VAL A 298 10.62 -4.44 -21.30
CA VAL A 298 9.91 -3.15 -21.25
C VAL A 298 8.43 -3.47 -21.04
N LEU A 299 7.91 -3.11 -19.87
CA LEU A 299 6.49 -3.29 -19.55
C LEU A 299 5.71 -2.14 -20.17
N SER A 300 4.69 -2.46 -20.98
CA SER A 300 3.73 -1.44 -21.38
C SER A 300 2.88 -1.02 -20.18
N LYS A 301 2.12 0.08 -20.30
CA LYS A 301 1.23 0.48 -19.21
C LYS A 301 0.13 -0.54 -18.91
N PHE A 302 -0.28 -1.34 -19.91
CA PHE A 302 -1.12 -2.51 -19.69
C PHE A 302 -0.40 -3.57 -18.85
N ASP A 303 0.82 -3.96 -19.23
CA ASP A 303 1.61 -4.96 -18.49
C ASP A 303 1.84 -4.51 -17.04
N THR A 304 2.23 -3.25 -16.84
CA THR A 304 2.43 -2.63 -15.52
C THR A 304 1.15 -2.67 -14.69
N THR A 305 0.01 -2.23 -15.25
CA THR A 305 -1.28 -2.24 -14.55
C THR A 305 -1.68 -3.65 -14.14
N PHE A 306 -1.54 -4.61 -15.05
CA PHE A 306 -1.93 -5.99 -14.82
C PHE A 306 -1.07 -6.65 -13.73
N PHE A 307 0.26 -6.53 -13.81
CA PHE A 307 1.14 -7.12 -12.81
C PHE A 307 1.08 -6.39 -11.47
N LEU A 308 0.90 -5.06 -11.46
CA LEU A 308 0.73 -4.31 -10.22
C LEU A 308 -0.50 -4.78 -9.44
N GLU A 309 -1.64 -5.05 -10.10
CA GLU A 309 -2.83 -5.57 -9.42
C GLU A 309 -2.54 -6.89 -8.69
N LEU A 310 -1.87 -7.82 -9.39
CA LEU A 310 -1.56 -9.13 -8.84
C LEU A 310 -0.55 -9.04 -7.69
N LEU A 311 0.48 -8.21 -7.86
CA LEU A 311 1.50 -7.99 -6.84
C LEU A 311 0.91 -7.33 -5.58
N LEU A 312 0.03 -6.34 -5.73
CA LEU A 312 -0.67 -5.76 -4.58
C LEU A 312 -1.60 -6.77 -3.91
N LYS A 313 -2.28 -7.67 -4.64
CA LYS A 313 -3.14 -8.71 -4.03
C LYS A 313 -2.37 -9.80 -3.29
N GLU A 314 -1.14 -10.13 -3.72
CA GLU A 314 -0.39 -11.27 -3.19
C GLU A 314 0.83 -10.90 -2.34
N ASP A 315 1.23 -9.62 -2.33
CA ASP A 315 2.49 -9.17 -1.71
C ASP A 315 2.45 -7.74 -1.17
N TYR A 316 1.25 -7.24 -0.87
CA TYR A 316 0.97 -5.87 -0.44
C TYR A 316 1.92 -5.37 0.63
N TRP A 317 2.00 -6.09 1.75
CA TRP A 317 2.67 -5.63 2.96
C TRP A 317 4.13 -5.26 2.69
N PHE A 318 4.85 -6.10 1.96
CA PHE A 318 6.27 -5.86 1.67
C PHE A 318 6.45 -4.75 0.64
N LEU A 319 5.57 -4.65 -0.36
CA LEU A 319 5.60 -3.57 -1.35
C LEU A 319 5.28 -2.22 -0.71
N TYR A 320 4.25 -2.17 0.14
CA TYR A 320 3.86 -1.00 0.89
C TYR A 320 4.98 -0.54 1.82
N ALA A 321 5.61 -1.45 2.57
CA ALA A 321 6.75 -1.11 3.42
C ALA A 321 7.91 -0.49 2.61
N ILE A 322 8.26 -1.04 1.45
CA ILE A 322 9.30 -0.45 0.59
C ILE A 322 8.88 0.95 0.11
N LEU A 323 7.64 1.11 -0.37
CA LEU A 323 7.14 2.38 -0.90
C LEU A 323 7.05 3.45 0.19
N GLU A 324 6.55 3.11 1.38
CA GLU A 324 6.52 3.99 2.56
C GLU A 324 7.94 4.46 2.90
N GLN A 325 8.89 3.53 3.05
CA GLN A 325 10.28 3.89 3.36
C GLN A 325 10.93 4.76 2.26
N THR A 326 10.48 4.64 1.01
CA THR A 326 10.93 5.50 -0.08
C THR A 326 10.20 6.85 -0.09
N ALA A 327 8.99 6.93 0.45
CA ALA A 327 8.22 8.17 0.55
C ALA A 327 8.77 9.09 1.64
N ILE A 328 9.14 8.53 2.78
CA ILE A 328 9.63 9.28 3.94
C ILE A 328 11.12 9.63 3.88
N ASN A 329 11.87 9.06 2.93
CA ASN A 329 13.29 9.34 2.75
C ASN A 329 13.53 9.95 1.36
N PRO A 330 14.24 11.09 1.22
CA PRO A 330 14.49 11.72 -0.09
C PRO A 330 15.18 10.80 -1.09
N THR A 331 16.13 10.00 -0.61
CA THR A 331 16.80 8.94 -1.36
C THR A 331 17.26 7.90 -0.35
N ILE A 332 17.02 6.62 -0.64
CA ILE A 332 17.36 5.53 0.26
C ILE A 332 18.41 4.62 -0.38
N ALA A 333 19.47 4.32 0.37
CA ALA A 333 20.47 3.35 -0.05
C ALA A 333 19.97 1.93 0.22
N TYR A 334 20.07 1.02 -0.77
CA TYR A 334 19.70 -0.39 -0.59
C TYR A 334 20.34 -1.03 0.66
N LYS A 335 21.62 -0.74 0.94
CA LYS A 335 22.33 -1.26 2.11
C LYS A 335 21.68 -0.85 3.43
N HIS A 336 21.19 0.39 3.50
CA HIS A 336 20.50 0.90 4.68
C HIS A 336 19.16 0.21 4.86
N LEU A 337 18.31 0.19 3.82
CA LEU A 337 17.02 -0.52 3.90
C LEU A 337 17.20 -1.99 4.27
N LYS A 338 18.19 -2.68 3.68
CA LYS A 338 18.52 -4.08 3.96
C LYS A 338 18.79 -4.35 5.44
N LYS A 339 19.37 -3.38 6.16
CA LYS A 339 19.66 -3.49 7.60
C LYS A 339 18.39 -3.28 8.44
N GLU A 340 17.59 -2.28 8.10
CA GLU A 340 16.44 -1.87 8.92
C GLU A 340 15.14 -2.63 8.61
N PHE A 341 15.03 -3.28 7.44
CA PHE A 341 13.75 -3.82 6.96
C PHE A 341 13.12 -4.86 7.89
N LYS A 342 13.92 -5.70 8.55
CA LYS A 342 13.39 -6.66 9.54
C LYS A 342 12.66 -5.93 10.67
N ASN A 343 13.27 -4.87 11.21
CA ASN A 343 12.69 -4.09 12.31
C ASN A 343 11.43 -3.35 11.86
N ILE A 344 11.44 -2.82 10.63
CA ILE A 344 10.26 -2.19 10.01
C ILE A 344 9.11 -3.20 9.94
N LEU A 345 9.34 -4.40 9.44
CA LEU A 345 8.30 -5.45 9.37
C LEU A 345 7.83 -5.86 10.77
N LEU A 346 8.73 -5.99 11.75
CA LEU A 346 8.35 -6.34 13.11
C LEU A 346 7.48 -5.27 13.77
N LYS A 347 7.80 -3.98 13.57
CA LYS A 347 6.95 -2.88 14.04
C LYS A 347 5.56 -2.92 13.38
N GLN A 348 5.52 -3.18 12.08
CA GLN A 348 4.25 -3.23 11.33
C GLN A 348 3.37 -4.42 11.72
N ILE A 349 3.94 -5.62 11.88
CA ILE A 349 3.15 -6.80 12.26
C ILE A 349 2.63 -6.69 13.70
N ALA A 350 3.33 -5.99 14.59
CA ALA A 350 2.84 -5.68 15.93
C ALA A 350 1.58 -4.79 15.85
N GLN A 351 1.61 -3.73 15.05
CA GLN A 351 0.43 -2.89 14.79
C GLN A 351 -0.75 -3.70 14.24
N PHE A 352 -0.49 -4.59 13.26
CA PHE A 352 -1.53 -5.46 12.72
C PHE A 352 -2.13 -6.40 13.77
N ILE A 353 -1.34 -6.86 14.73
CA ILE A 353 -1.80 -7.72 15.82
C ILE A 353 -2.72 -6.94 16.75
N ASP A 354 -2.33 -5.72 17.12
CA ASP A 354 -3.10 -4.86 18.02
C ASP A 354 -4.44 -4.49 17.36
N GLU A 355 -4.42 -4.03 16.10
CA GLU A 355 -5.64 -3.73 15.32
C GLU A 355 -6.54 -4.96 15.13
N ALA A 356 -5.95 -6.14 14.92
CA ALA A 356 -6.70 -7.38 14.79
C ALA A 356 -7.34 -7.83 16.11
N GLN A 357 -6.81 -7.46 17.28
CA GLN A 357 -7.44 -7.79 18.56
C GLN A 357 -8.81 -7.13 18.70
N GLU A 358 -8.92 -5.90 18.22
CA GLU A 358 -10.14 -5.10 18.27
C GLU A 358 -11.12 -5.47 17.14
N ASN A 359 -10.60 -5.69 15.92
CA ASN A 359 -11.45 -5.82 14.72
C ASN A 359 -11.68 -7.27 14.26
N ASN A 360 -10.72 -8.18 14.50
CA ASN A 360 -10.78 -9.55 13.98
C ASN A 360 -9.94 -10.54 14.80
N GLY A 361 -10.38 -10.82 16.03
CA GLY A 361 -9.60 -11.63 16.99
C GLY A 361 -9.17 -13.02 16.48
N GLN A 362 -9.88 -13.61 15.51
CA GLN A 362 -9.50 -14.88 14.88
C GLN A 362 -8.18 -14.81 14.09
N LYS A 363 -7.75 -13.61 13.70
CA LYS A 363 -6.55 -13.37 12.87
C LYS A 363 -5.29 -13.11 13.70
N VAL A 364 -5.42 -12.83 14.99
CA VAL A 364 -4.31 -12.58 15.91
C VAL A 364 -3.30 -13.72 15.94
N LEU A 365 -3.75 -14.97 16.07
CA LEU A 365 -2.86 -16.14 16.11
C LEU A 365 -2.07 -16.32 14.79
N PRO A 366 -2.71 -16.30 13.60
CA PRO A 366 -2.00 -16.27 12.33
C PRO A 366 -0.93 -15.17 12.22
N LEU A 367 -1.23 -13.95 12.68
CA LEU A 367 -0.29 -12.82 12.65
C LEU A 367 0.90 -13.05 13.59
N LYS A 368 0.66 -13.51 14.82
CA LYS A 368 1.73 -13.89 15.78
C LYS A 368 2.64 -15.00 15.25
N MET A 369 2.10 -15.94 14.46
CA MET A 369 2.93 -16.97 13.81
C MET A 369 3.86 -16.35 12.74
N ILE A 370 3.39 -15.36 12.00
CA ILE A 370 4.19 -14.63 11.02
C ILE A 370 5.28 -13.81 11.72
N GLU A 371 4.93 -13.07 12.76
CA GLU A 371 5.86 -12.30 13.59
C GLU A 371 7.00 -13.19 14.13
N ARG A 372 6.67 -14.31 14.78
CA ARG A 372 7.67 -15.28 15.28
C ARG A 372 8.60 -15.76 14.18
N ARG A 373 8.06 -16.12 13.02
CA ARG A 373 8.87 -16.56 11.86
C ARG A 373 9.85 -15.48 11.39
N ILE A 374 9.47 -14.21 11.42
CA ILE A 374 10.36 -13.08 11.06
C ILE A 374 11.43 -12.89 12.13
N ASN A 375 11.04 -12.95 13.41
CA ASN A 375 11.98 -12.89 14.53
C ASN A 375 13.06 -13.97 14.44
N ASP A 376 12.68 -15.19 14.06
CA ASP A 376 13.54 -16.37 13.95
C ASP A 376 14.43 -16.41 12.69
N TRP A 377 14.38 -15.39 11.83
CA TRP A 377 15.23 -15.35 10.63
C TRP A 377 16.73 -15.37 10.99
N LYS A 378 17.39 -16.46 10.60
CA LYS A 378 18.85 -16.63 10.69
C LYS A 378 19.53 -15.91 9.54
N LYS A 379 20.53 -15.07 9.83
CA LYS A 379 21.24 -14.22 8.84
C LYS A 379 20.25 -13.34 8.05
N PRO A 380 19.54 -12.43 8.74
CA PRO A 380 18.50 -11.61 8.13
C PRO A 380 19.02 -10.86 6.91
N GLU A 381 20.28 -10.43 6.88
CA GLU A 381 20.86 -9.73 5.74
C GLU A 381 20.85 -10.62 4.48
N VAL A 382 21.15 -11.91 4.59
CA VAL A 382 21.11 -12.81 3.42
C VAL A 382 19.67 -12.93 2.95
N TYR A 383 18.74 -13.19 3.86
CA TYR A 383 17.32 -13.34 3.54
C TYR A 383 16.72 -12.05 2.93
N MET A 384 17.08 -10.89 3.45
CA MET A 384 16.66 -9.58 2.96
C MET A 384 17.09 -9.32 1.53
N GLU A 385 18.20 -9.91 1.07
CA GLU A 385 18.55 -9.81 -0.34
C GLU A 385 17.56 -10.55 -1.25
N HIS A 386 17.10 -11.73 -0.81
CA HIS A 386 16.08 -12.49 -1.52
C HIS A 386 14.70 -11.81 -1.46
N VAL A 387 14.43 -11.03 -0.43
CA VAL A 387 13.18 -10.28 -0.25
C VAL A 387 13.16 -8.96 -1.02
N LEU A 388 14.12 -8.07 -0.76
CA LEU A 388 14.10 -6.69 -1.24
C LEU A 388 14.48 -6.57 -2.70
N MET A 389 15.54 -7.27 -3.14
CA MET A 389 16.08 -7.08 -4.49
C MET A 389 15.04 -7.41 -5.57
N PRO A 390 14.29 -8.53 -5.52
CA PRO A 390 13.22 -8.77 -6.49
C PRO A 390 12.20 -7.65 -6.54
N ARG A 391 11.67 -7.22 -5.38
CA ARG A 391 10.62 -6.20 -5.29
C ARG A 391 11.06 -4.84 -5.78
N LEU A 392 12.28 -4.40 -5.42
CA LEU A 392 12.87 -3.17 -5.96
C LEU A 392 12.99 -3.25 -7.48
N ASN A 393 13.41 -4.39 -8.02
CA ASN A 393 13.47 -4.56 -9.46
C ASN A 393 12.09 -4.61 -10.12
N TRP A 394 11.05 -5.17 -9.48
CA TRP A 394 9.67 -5.13 -9.98
C TRP A 394 9.14 -3.69 -10.04
N LEU A 395 9.32 -2.92 -8.97
CA LEU A 395 8.96 -1.50 -8.93
C LEU A 395 9.72 -0.68 -9.99
N TYR A 396 10.99 -1.01 -10.23
CA TYR A 396 11.81 -0.37 -11.26
C TYR A 396 11.38 -0.75 -12.69
N ASP A 397 11.06 -2.03 -12.92
CA ASP A 397 10.52 -2.52 -14.20
C ASP A 397 9.18 -1.82 -14.52
N MET A 398 8.37 -1.53 -13.50
CA MET A 398 7.10 -0.80 -13.59
C MET A 398 7.22 0.73 -13.63
N GLU A 399 8.44 1.28 -13.53
CA GLU A 399 8.71 2.73 -13.49
C GLU A 399 8.06 3.47 -12.30
N LEU A 400 7.90 2.76 -11.17
CA LEU A 400 7.40 3.34 -9.92
C LEU A 400 8.54 3.88 -9.04
N ILE A 401 9.75 3.36 -9.23
CA ILE A 401 10.96 3.89 -8.61
C ILE A 401 12.05 4.14 -9.66
N ASP A 402 12.92 5.10 -9.36
CA ASP A 402 14.20 5.26 -10.04
C ASP A 402 15.28 4.57 -9.22
N LEU A 403 15.98 3.61 -9.83
CA LEU A 403 17.08 2.88 -9.21
C LEU A 403 18.40 3.32 -9.84
N LYS A 404 19.29 3.90 -9.03
CA LYS A 404 20.61 4.38 -9.45
C LYS A 404 21.65 3.26 -9.46
N ASN A 405 22.80 3.52 -10.07
CA ASN A 405 23.90 2.55 -10.21
C ASN A 405 24.51 2.12 -8.86
N ASP A 406 24.51 3.01 -7.87
CA ASP A 406 24.94 2.75 -6.49
C ASP A 406 23.90 1.98 -5.66
N LEU A 407 22.78 1.57 -6.27
CA LEU A 407 21.62 0.93 -5.63
C LEU A 407 20.89 1.85 -4.64
N SER A 408 21.08 3.17 -4.74
CA SER A 408 20.15 4.12 -4.13
C SER A 408 18.91 4.27 -5.00
N PHE A 409 17.77 4.58 -4.38
CA PHE A 409 16.50 4.72 -5.10
C PHE A 409 15.58 5.77 -4.48
N CYS A 410 14.67 6.27 -5.31
CA CYS A 410 13.62 7.21 -4.95
C CYS A 410 12.34 6.92 -5.75
N LEU A 411 11.20 7.48 -5.30
CA LEU A 411 9.93 7.35 -6.02
C LEU A 411 9.91 8.21 -7.29
N THR A 412 9.40 7.65 -8.38
CA THR A 412 9.01 8.45 -9.56
C THR A 412 7.71 9.22 -9.27
N SER A 413 7.28 10.09 -10.18
CA SER A 413 5.96 10.75 -10.06
C SER A 413 4.81 9.74 -9.94
N ALA A 414 4.84 8.67 -10.73
CA ALA A 414 3.86 7.59 -10.63
C ALA A 414 3.97 6.84 -9.30
N GLY A 415 5.19 6.60 -8.81
CA GLY A 415 5.42 6.00 -7.49
C GLY A 415 4.84 6.83 -6.35
N LYS A 416 5.03 8.16 -6.38
CA LYS A 416 4.45 9.11 -5.41
C LYS A 416 2.92 9.07 -5.43
N LYS A 417 2.30 9.08 -6.61
CA LYS A 417 0.84 8.96 -6.75
C LYS A 417 0.32 7.60 -6.29
N LEU A 418 1.08 6.53 -6.49
CA LEU A 418 0.71 5.19 -6.02
C LEU A 418 0.71 5.15 -4.49
N ILE A 419 1.83 5.49 -3.84
CA ILE A 419 1.91 5.44 -2.37
C ILE A 419 0.91 6.39 -1.73
N TYR A 420 0.62 7.53 -2.35
CA TYR A 420 -0.47 8.42 -1.93
C TYR A 420 -1.80 7.67 -1.80
N ASN A 421 -2.21 6.95 -2.84
CA ASN A 421 -3.45 6.18 -2.82
C ASN A 421 -3.41 5.03 -1.81
N LEU A 422 -2.28 4.32 -1.69
CA LEU A 422 -2.16 3.23 -0.71
C LEU A 422 -2.21 3.77 0.73
N ALA A 423 -1.66 4.96 0.98
CA ALA A 423 -1.69 5.64 2.26
C ALA A 423 -3.10 6.15 2.60
N THR A 424 -3.79 6.71 1.60
CA THR A 424 -5.21 7.10 1.71
C THR A 424 -6.10 5.93 2.11
N TRP A 425 -5.77 4.68 1.73
CA TRP A 425 -6.56 3.53 2.19
C TRP A 425 -6.46 3.32 3.70
N ASN A 426 -5.30 3.57 4.31
CA ASN A 426 -5.16 3.52 5.77
C ASN A 426 -5.98 4.63 6.43
N ASP A 427 -5.95 5.85 5.86
CA ASP A 427 -6.70 6.98 6.38
C ASP A 427 -8.23 6.77 6.27
N ILE A 428 -8.70 6.11 5.21
CA ILE A 428 -10.11 5.72 5.10
C ILE A 428 -10.47 4.58 6.07
N ALA A 429 -9.53 3.66 6.29
CA ALA A 429 -9.73 2.56 7.23
C ALA A 429 -9.58 2.99 8.70
N LEU A 430 -9.01 4.18 8.95
CA LEU A 430 -8.58 4.67 10.27
C LEU A 430 -7.54 3.78 10.97
N HIS A 431 -6.90 2.87 10.24
CA HIS A 431 -5.86 1.97 10.75
C HIS A 431 -4.98 1.50 9.60
N ARG A 432 -3.90 0.78 9.92
CA ARG A 432 -2.96 0.30 8.91
C ARG A 432 -3.50 -0.92 8.18
N LEU A 433 -3.83 -0.77 6.91
CA LEU A 433 -4.40 -1.85 6.12
C LEU A 433 -3.44 -3.06 6.04
N VAL A 434 -3.97 -4.25 6.31
CA VAL A 434 -3.27 -5.53 6.24
C VAL A 434 -3.54 -6.24 4.92
N SER A 435 -4.81 -6.28 4.51
CA SER A 435 -5.27 -6.92 3.27
C SER A 435 -5.93 -5.91 2.33
N PRO A 436 -5.33 -5.63 1.15
CA PRO A 436 -5.85 -4.58 0.27
C PRO A 436 -6.98 -5.05 -0.66
N VAL A 437 -7.43 -6.31 -0.54
CA VAL A 437 -8.29 -6.95 -1.55
C VAL A 437 -9.58 -6.15 -1.79
N SER A 438 -10.26 -5.73 -0.73
CA SER A 438 -11.51 -4.97 -0.81
C SER A 438 -11.33 -3.60 -1.49
N TYR A 439 -10.20 -2.92 -1.23
CA TYR A 439 -9.86 -1.64 -1.84
C TYR A 439 -9.49 -1.81 -3.31
N ILE A 440 -8.70 -2.83 -3.66
CA ILE A 440 -8.35 -3.15 -5.05
C ILE A 440 -9.61 -3.50 -5.84
N ASP A 441 -10.52 -4.30 -5.27
CA ASP A 441 -11.75 -4.65 -5.97
C ASP A 441 -12.73 -3.48 -6.12
N SER A 442 -12.63 -2.44 -5.28
CA SER A 442 -13.51 -1.27 -5.32
C SER A 442 -12.97 -0.08 -6.12
N TYR A 443 -11.64 0.10 -6.16
CA TYR A 443 -11.03 1.36 -6.63
C TYR A 443 -9.79 1.20 -7.52
N PHE A 444 -9.31 0.00 -7.83
CA PHE A 444 -8.04 -0.17 -8.52
C PHE A 444 -7.94 0.56 -9.86
N MET A 445 -8.93 0.44 -10.75
CA MET A 445 -8.92 1.12 -12.06
C MET A 445 -9.02 2.63 -11.92
N LYS A 446 -9.77 3.13 -10.91
CA LYS A 446 -9.81 4.57 -10.59
C LYS A 446 -8.45 5.07 -10.11
N MET A 447 -7.80 4.33 -9.22
CA MET A 447 -6.43 4.60 -8.77
C MET A 447 -5.45 4.60 -9.94
N ILE A 448 -5.48 3.59 -10.82
CA ILE A 448 -4.59 3.50 -11.99
C ILE A 448 -4.80 4.67 -12.96
N ASN A 449 -6.05 5.09 -13.17
CA ASN A 449 -6.37 6.29 -13.94
C ASN A 449 -5.66 7.54 -13.39
N PHE A 450 -5.65 7.69 -12.06
CA PHE A 450 -4.99 8.80 -11.37
C PHE A 450 -3.45 8.68 -11.39
N VAL A 451 -2.92 7.50 -11.07
CA VAL A 451 -1.48 7.23 -10.96
C VAL A 451 -0.75 7.50 -12.26
N PHE A 452 -1.32 7.06 -13.38
CA PHE A 452 -0.72 7.23 -14.70
C PHE A 452 -1.31 8.39 -15.52
N ASP A 453 -2.20 9.19 -14.92
CA ASP A 453 -2.82 10.37 -15.54
C ASP A 453 -3.47 10.06 -16.90
N PHE A 454 -4.27 8.98 -16.97
CA PHE A 454 -4.94 8.59 -18.21
C PHE A 454 -6.14 9.47 -18.55
N GLN A 455 -6.63 10.27 -17.60
CA GLN A 455 -7.78 11.19 -17.76
C GLN A 455 -9.03 10.52 -18.34
N LYS A 456 -9.24 9.23 -18.04
CA LYS A 456 -10.45 8.49 -18.43
C LYS A 456 -11.63 8.90 -17.56
N VAL A 457 -12.83 8.70 -18.10
CA VAL A 457 -14.10 9.06 -17.45
C VAL A 457 -14.77 7.83 -16.84
N ARG A 458 -15.60 8.05 -15.81
CA ARG A 458 -16.49 7.00 -15.27
C ARG A 458 -17.49 6.57 -16.35
N CYS A 459 -17.97 5.33 -16.26
CA CYS A 459 -18.92 4.82 -17.24
C CYS A 459 -20.21 5.64 -17.28
N THR A 460 -20.68 5.91 -18.50
CA THR A 460 -21.95 6.57 -18.82
C THR A 460 -22.99 5.54 -19.27
N GLN A 461 -24.26 5.94 -19.39
CA GLN A 461 -25.32 5.06 -19.91
C GLN A 461 -25.01 4.50 -21.31
N GLU A 462 -24.30 5.25 -22.16
CA GLU A 462 -23.87 4.77 -23.48
C GLU A 462 -22.85 3.61 -23.37
N MET A 463 -22.10 3.55 -22.26
CA MET A 463 -21.15 2.48 -22.00
C MET A 463 -21.82 1.20 -21.45
N ASP A 464 -23.09 1.24 -21.04
CA ASP A 464 -23.81 0.06 -20.53
C ASP A 464 -23.94 -1.03 -21.61
N LYS A 465 -24.24 -0.65 -22.86
CA LYS A 465 -24.27 -1.60 -23.99
C LYS A 465 -22.90 -2.24 -24.24
N VAL A 466 -21.84 -1.44 -24.13
CA VAL A 466 -20.46 -1.92 -24.32
C VAL A 466 -20.06 -2.83 -23.16
N PHE A 467 -20.49 -2.52 -21.95
CA PHE A 467 -20.29 -3.31 -20.75
C PHE A 467 -20.98 -4.68 -20.86
N GLU A 468 -22.24 -4.72 -21.27
CA GLU A 468 -22.98 -5.96 -21.55
C GLU A 468 -22.29 -6.79 -22.64
N GLN A 469 -21.84 -6.17 -23.73
CA GLN A 469 -21.09 -6.85 -24.77
C GLN A 469 -19.78 -7.46 -24.25
N CYS A 470 -19.09 -6.80 -23.32
CA CYS A 470 -17.89 -7.35 -22.70
C CYS A 470 -18.20 -8.58 -21.83
N ILE A 471 -19.33 -8.58 -21.12
CA ILE A 471 -19.81 -9.74 -20.38
C ILE A 471 -20.10 -10.90 -21.35
N GLU A 472 -20.82 -10.61 -22.43
CA GLU A 472 -21.15 -11.58 -23.49
C GLU A 472 -19.90 -12.19 -24.15
N ASP A 473 -18.94 -11.36 -24.52
CA ASP A 473 -17.63 -11.77 -25.05
C ASP A 473 -16.92 -12.74 -24.09
N SER A 474 -17.05 -12.56 -22.78
CA SER A 474 -16.40 -13.41 -21.79
C SER A 474 -16.89 -14.86 -21.86
N PHE A 475 -18.16 -15.12 -22.16
CA PHE A 475 -18.70 -16.47 -22.33
C PHE A 475 -18.10 -17.17 -23.55
N LEU A 476 -17.91 -16.43 -24.64
CA LEU A 476 -17.30 -16.94 -25.87
C LEU A 476 -15.80 -17.22 -25.66
N LEU A 477 -15.09 -16.30 -25.01
CA LEU A 477 -13.64 -16.35 -24.82
C LEU A 477 -13.20 -17.39 -23.79
N PHE A 478 -14.00 -17.60 -22.74
CA PHE A 478 -13.67 -18.49 -21.63
C PHE A 478 -14.57 -19.74 -21.58
N ARG A 479 -15.10 -20.14 -22.73
CA ARG A 479 -16.02 -21.28 -22.86
C ARG A 479 -15.49 -22.53 -22.17
N THR A 480 -16.30 -23.07 -21.26
CA THR A 480 -16.05 -24.36 -20.60
C THR A 480 -16.94 -25.46 -21.18
N LEU A 481 -16.91 -26.67 -20.59
CA LEU A 481 -17.87 -27.73 -20.89
C LEU A 481 -19.34 -27.29 -20.67
N ALA A 482 -19.57 -26.34 -19.75
CA ALA A 482 -20.84 -25.65 -19.59
C ALA A 482 -20.76 -24.28 -20.31
N PRO A 483 -21.16 -24.18 -21.60
CA PRO A 483 -20.95 -22.98 -22.40
C PRO A 483 -21.76 -21.78 -21.93
N ASN A 484 -22.80 -22.00 -21.13
CA ASN A 484 -23.62 -20.96 -20.52
C ASN A 484 -23.10 -20.50 -19.16
N ARG A 485 -21.88 -20.89 -18.75
CA ARG A 485 -21.26 -20.52 -17.47
C ARG A 485 -19.85 -19.97 -17.69
N VAL A 486 -19.54 -18.90 -16.97
CA VAL A 486 -18.19 -18.34 -16.85
C VAL A 486 -17.88 -18.05 -15.40
N THR A 487 -16.61 -18.23 -14.99
CA THR A 487 -16.18 -17.84 -13.65
C THR A 487 -16.21 -16.31 -13.52
N PHE A 488 -16.67 -15.80 -12.38
CA PHE A 488 -16.74 -14.36 -12.13
C PHE A 488 -15.36 -13.70 -12.25
N SER A 489 -14.31 -14.27 -11.65
CA SER A 489 -12.93 -13.77 -11.78
C SER A 489 -12.42 -13.66 -13.22
N LEU A 490 -12.82 -14.55 -14.14
CA LEU A 490 -12.46 -14.47 -15.55
C LEU A 490 -13.21 -13.34 -16.24
N CYS A 491 -14.53 -13.27 -16.02
CA CYS A 491 -15.39 -12.23 -16.57
C CYS A 491 -14.98 -10.84 -16.07
N SER A 492 -14.88 -10.64 -14.76
CA SER A 492 -14.61 -9.33 -14.16
C SER A 492 -13.24 -8.79 -14.55
N ASN A 493 -12.19 -9.61 -14.51
CA ASN A 493 -10.84 -9.19 -14.91
C ASN A 493 -10.74 -8.86 -16.40
N TYR A 494 -11.44 -9.61 -17.26
CA TYR A 494 -11.50 -9.30 -18.68
C TYR A 494 -12.28 -8.00 -18.94
N THR A 495 -13.49 -7.89 -18.40
CA THR A 495 -14.40 -6.76 -18.62
C THR A 495 -13.77 -5.46 -18.13
N LYS A 496 -13.25 -5.41 -16.90
CA LYS A 496 -12.65 -4.17 -16.38
C LYS A 496 -11.47 -3.67 -17.22
N GLN A 497 -10.62 -4.59 -17.68
CA GLN A 497 -9.44 -4.24 -18.47
C GLN A 497 -9.83 -3.79 -19.89
N ILE A 498 -10.73 -4.49 -20.58
CA ILE A 498 -11.20 -4.05 -21.91
C ILE A 498 -11.93 -2.71 -21.83
N MET A 499 -12.78 -2.52 -20.82
CA MET A 499 -13.47 -1.25 -20.60
C MET A 499 -12.46 -0.12 -20.42
N PHE A 500 -11.45 -0.34 -19.58
CA PHE A 500 -10.42 0.65 -19.32
C PHE A 500 -9.61 0.99 -20.57
N TRP A 501 -9.04 -0.01 -21.24
CA TRP A 501 -8.05 0.21 -22.31
C TRP A 501 -8.69 0.57 -23.65
N ASN A 502 -9.74 -0.13 -24.06
CA ASN A 502 -10.32 0.02 -25.40
C ASN A 502 -11.55 0.94 -25.43
N ASN A 503 -12.33 0.96 -24.36
CA ASN A 503 -13.62 1.68 -24.34
C ASN A 503 -13.60 2.97 -23.50
N LYS A 504 -12.43 3.36 -22.97
CA LYS A 504 -12.20 4.56 -22.14
C LYS A 504 -13.08 4.66 -20.88
N GLY A 505 -13.76 3.59 -20.48
CA GLY A 505 -14.62 3.54 -19.31
C GLY A 505 -13.89 2.97 -18.09
N ILE A 506 -14.14 3.54 -16.91
CA ILE A 506 -13.61 3.03 -15.65
C ILE A 506 -14.67 2.18 -14.96
N VAL A 507 -14.34 0.91 -14.71
CA VAL A 507 -15.16 -0.05 -13.95
C VAL A 507 -14.24 -0.87 -13.06
N ASP A 508 -14.57 -1.00 -11.77
CA ASP A 508 -13.87 -1.88 -10.83
C ASP A 508 -14.64 -3.20 -10.62
N THR A 509 -13.98 -4.21 -10.06
CA THR A 509 -14.56 -5.54 -9.81
C THR A 509 -15.89 -5.45 -9.05
N GLU A 510 -15.95 -4.61 -8.02
CA GLU A 510 -17.13 -4.38 -7.19
C GLU A 510 -18.27 -3.73 -7.97
N ASN A 511 -17.97 -2.84 -8.94
CA ASN A 511 -18.99 -2.29 -9.82
C ASN A 511 -19.63 -3.40 -10.66
N ILE A 512 -18.83 -4.32 -11.19
CA ILE A 512 -19.32 -5.48 -11.96
C ILE A 512 -20.18 -6.39 -11.08
N LYS A 513 -19.72 -6.66 -9.85
CA LYS A 513 -20.43 -7.51 -8.88
C LYS A 513 -21.81 -6.95 -8.56
N LYS A 514 -21.89 -5.65 -8.23
CA LYS A 514 -23.16 -4.97 -7.89
C LYS A 514 -24.20 -5.02 -9.00
N VAL A 515 -23.78 -4.99 -10.27
CA VAL A 515 -24.69 -5.09 -11.41
C VAL A 515 -25.44 -6.44 -11.41
N PHE A 516 -24.75 -7.52 -11.06
CA PHE A 516 -25.38 -8.83 -10.95
C PHE A 516 -26.21 -8.99 -9.67
N GLU A 517 -25.74 -8.47 -8.53
CA GLU A 517 -26.46 -8.59 -7.26
C GLU A 517 -27.77 -7.78 -7.22
N LYS A 518 -27.84 -6.68 -7.97
CA LYS A 518 -29.03 -5.84 -8.10
C LYS A 518 -29.95 -6.23 -9.26
N GLU A 519 -29.67 -7.36 -9.93
CA GLU A 519 -30.41 -7.82 -11.12
C GLU A 519 -30.53 -6.75 -12.22
N GLN A 520 -29.55 -5.85 -12.33
CA GLN A 520 -29.57 -4.75 -13.30
C GLN A 520 -29.37 -5.22 -14.74
N ILE A 521 -28.76 -6.39 -14.93
CA ILE A 521 -28.70 -7.07 -16.23
C ILE A 521 -29.56 -8.33 -16.16
N LEU A 522 -30.65 -8.31 -16.91
CA LEU A 522 -31.57 -9.44 -17.04
C LEU A 522 -30.91 -10.59 -17.79
N GLY A 523 -31.32 -11.83 -17.50
CA GLY A 523 -30.83 -13.01 -18.23
C GLY A 523 -29.58 -13.67 -17.64
N TYR A 524 -29.12 -13.24 -16.45
CA TYR A 524 -27.99 -13.86 -15.76
C TYR A 524 -28.29 -14.24 -14.32
N ILE A 525 -27.62 -15.30 -13.85
CA ILE A 525 -27.60 -15.75 -12.46
C ILE A 525 -26.16 -15.62 -11.96
N TYR A 526 -25.95 -14.83 -10.91
CA TYR A 526 -24.68 -14.79 -10.19
C TYR A 526 -24.76 -15.63 -8.92
N LYS A 527 -23.75 -16.47 -8.70
CA LYS A 527 -23.61 -17.28 -7.49
C LYS A 527 -22.18 -17.21 -6.98
N TYR A 528 -22.02 -16.62 -5.79
CA TYR A 528 -20.76 -16.63 -5.06
C TYR A 528 -20.55 -17.98 -4.35
N GLN A 529 -19.31 -18.45 -4.32
CA GLN A 529 -18.94 -19.70 -3.68
C GLN A 529 -17.76 -19.47 -2.73
N GLU A 530 -18.07 -19.33 -1.44
CA GLU A 530 -17.09 -19.03 -0.37
C GLU A 530 -15.87 -19.96 -0.40
N HIS A 531 -16.08 -21.25 -0.64
CA HIS A 531 -15.00 -22.26 -0.66
C HIS A 531 -13.95 -22.00 -1.74
N TYR A 532 -14.33 -21.35 -2.84
CA TYR A 532 -13.42 -21.00 -3.93
C TYR A 532 -12.96 -19.55 -3.87
N LYS A 533 -13.49 -18.76 -2.92
CA LYS A 533 -13.36 -17.29 -2.86
C LYS A 533 -13.61 -16.63 -4.22
N ASP A 534 -14.55 -17.20 -4.99
CA ASP A 534 -14.87 -16.82 -6.37
C ASP A 534 -16.34 -17.15 -6.63
N GLY A 535 -16.88 -16.63 -7.73
CA GLY A 535 -18.25 -16.93 -8.15
C GLY A 535 -18.31 -17.44 -9.58
N TYR A 536 -19.53 -17.68 -10.05
CA TYR A 536 -19.79 -17.85 -11.48
C TYR A 536 -21.03 -17.07 -11.91
N ILE A 537 -21.02 -16.69 -13.17
CA ILE A 537 -22.15 -16.09 -13.87
C ILE A 537 -22.69 -17.15 -14.82
N GLN A 538 -24.01 -17.34 -14.82
CA GLN A 538 -24.71 -18.29 -15.68
C GLN A 538 -25.80 -17.57 -16.48
N LYS A 539 -25.89 -17.83 -17.79
CA LYS A 539 -27.03 -17.36 -18.59
C LYS A 539 -28.31 -18.14 -18.26
N HIS A 540 -29.42 -17.42 -18.15
CA HIS A 540 -30.76 -18.02 -18.21
C HIS A 540 -30.92 -18.74 -19.56
N LYS A 541 -31.62 -19.87 -19.52
CA LYS A 541 -31.87 -20.69 -20.71
C LYS A 541 -32.94 -20.07 -21.59
#